data_AF-A0A7Y0GZX4-F1
#
_entry.id   AF-A0A7Y0GZX4-F1
#
_cell.length_a   1.000
_cell.length_b   1.000
_cell.length_c   1.000
_cell.angle_alpha   90.00
_cell.angle_beta   90.00
_cell.angle_gamma   90.00
#
_symmetry.space_group_name_H-M   'P 1'
#
loop_
_entity.id
_entity.type
_entity.pdbx_description
1 polymer ?
#
loop_
_entity_poly.entity_id
_entity_poly.type
_entity_poly.pdbx_seq_one_letter_code
_entity_poly.pdbx_strand_id
1 'polypeptide(L)'
;NSKDVAAANAVTFGGLTLAGTQAGNYTLTAQGNAAATITAANLTVTANNAGKTYDGVAYRGGNGVAYLGLLGSDTATALSGTLAYSGTSQGAVNTGSYVITPGGLTSGNYTVSYVNGALTITKAPLTVTANNAGKPYDGVAYSGGNGVAYAGFVGTESATALSGTLAYSGTSQGALNAGSYAIAPVGLTSGNYSVSYVNGTLTINPTLVSAISLSGSRVYDGTLNVAAGVFTLKGLVAGQDLSLSGVGTMADKNVGANKLVALGSLALGNGSTGLASNYTLSGGTVTITPAPLAVTANNAGKPYDGVAYSGGNGVAYAGFVGTESAAVLGGTLAYSGTSQGALNAGSYAIAPVGLTSGNYSVSYVNGTLTINPTLVSAISLSGSRVYDGTLNVAAGVFTLKGLVAGQDLSLSGVGTMADKNVGANKPVALGSLALGNGSTGLASNYTLSGGTVTITPAPLAIQADPQYKVFAEIDPLLGYSTSGLVGGDRLNDTLSGSLTRSVGEASGLYGIGLGSLVSVGGNYSLAFTPASLRIVPRVQSSGAGVDAASVAGAETAPPVAAFHASQQEDMERMTPQRRPLAIVLIDEGMRLPAGLAPY
;
A
#
# COMPACT_ATOMS: atom_id res chain seq x y z
N ASN A 1 -96.52 15.62 -99.52
CA ASN A 1 -96.39 16.68 -98.50
C ASN A 1 -94.95 16.80 -98.06
N SER A 2 -94.53 17.97 -97.58
CA SER A 2 -93.24 18.05 -96.89
C SER A 2 -93.28 17.20 -95.60
N LYS A 3 -92.11 16.73 -95.17
CA LYS A 3 -91.90 16.15 -93.83
C LYS A 3 -91.74 17.22 -92.74
N ASP A 4 -91.64 18.50 -93.13
CA ASP A 4 -91.34 19.60 -92.22
C ASP A 4 -92.59 20.19 -91.55
N VAL A 5 -92.43 20.58 -90.28
CA VAL A 5 -93.50 21.07 -89.37
C VAL A 5 -94.36 22.19 -89.96
N ALA A 6 -93.73 23.13 -90.68
CA ALA A 6 -94.38 24.35 -91.17
C ALA A 6 -94.96 24.27 -92.60
N ALA A 7 -94.91 23.11 -93.26
CA ALA A 7 -95.20 22.98 -94.70
C ALA A 7 -96.20 21.88 -95.09
N ALA A 8 -96.85 21.23 -94.13
CA ALA A 8 -97.80 20.15 -94.37
C ALA A 8 -99.27 20.64 -94.34
N ASN A 9 -99.75 21.25 -95.41
CA ASN A 9 -101.06 21.95 -95.38
C ASN A 9 -102.22 21.21 -96.07
N ALA A 10 -101.98 20.07 -96.74
CA ALA A 10 -103.02 19.33 -97.46
C ALA A 10 -102.67 17.84 -97.63
N VAL A 11 -103.37 16.92 -96.96
CA VAL A 11 -103.30 15.48 -97.26
C VAL A 11 -104.13 15.20 -98.51
N THR A 12 -103.47 14.72 -99.56
CA THR A 12 -104.12 14.18 -100.76
C THR A 12 -104.31 12.68 -100.63
N PHE A 13 -105.53 12.21 -100.86
CA PHE A 13 -105.86 10.79 -100.80
C PHE A 13 -105.62 10.12 -102.15
N GLY A 14 -104.81 9.05 -102.18
CA GLY A 14 -104.52 8.27 -103.39
C GLY A 14 -104.72 6.78 -103.15
N GLY A 15 -105.23 6.06 -104.15
CA GLY A 15 -105.42 4.61 -104.07
C GLY A 15 -106.56 4.12 -103.17
N LEU A 16 -107.50 4.99 -102.79
CA LEU A 16 -108.69 4.57 -102.04
C LEU A 16 -109.61 3.69 -102.90
N THR A 17 -109.88 2.48 -102.42
CA THR A 17 -110.80 1.53 -103.07
C THR A 17 -111.93 1.14 -102.12
N LEU A 18 -113.17 1.14 -102.59
CA LEU A 18 -114.28 0.51 -101.88
C LEU A 18 -114.14 -1.02 -101.95
N ALA A 19 -114.38 -1.70 -100.83
CA ALA A 19 -114.27 -3.16 -100.72
C ALA A 19 -115.52 -3.76 -100.05
N GLY A 20 -115.83 -5.02 -100.37
CA GLY A 20 -117.03 -5.73 -99.89
C GLY A 20 -118.03 -6.04 -101.00
N THR A 21 -118.94 -6.98 -100.76
CA THR A 21 -119.87 -7.53 -101.77
C THR A 21 -120.84 -6.51 -102.38
N GLN A 22 -121.10 -5.40 -101.69
CA GLN A 22 -121.99 -4.33 -102.13
C GLN A 22 -121.23 -3.08 -102.62
N ALA A 23 -119.89 -3.12 -102.75
CA ALA A 23 -119.08 -1.96 -103.14
C ALA A 23 -119.50 -1.36 -104.50
N GLY A 24 -119.98 -2.18 -105.44
CA GLY A 24 -120.51 -1.72 -106.74
C GLY A 24 -121.78 -0.87 -106.67
N ASN A 25 -122.47 -0.81 -105.53
CA ASN A 25 -123.66 0.02 -105.32
C ASN A 25 -123.32 1.45 -104.88
N TYR A 26 -122.04 1.77 -104.68
CA TYR A 26 -121.58 3.07 -104.17
C TYR A 26 -120.47 3.65 -105.05
N THR A 27 -120.56 4.94 -105.36
CA THR A 27 -119.47 5.71 -105.96
C THR A 27 -118.64 6.39 -104.86
N LEU A 28 -117.32 6.18 -104.86
CA LEU A 28 -116.43 6.91 -103.97
C LEU A 28 -116.21 8.32 -104.54
N THR A 29 -116.87 9.31 -103.98
CA THR A 29 -116.65 10.72 -104.34
C THR A 29 -115.22 11.15 -103.99
N ALA A 30 -114.61 12.00 -104.80
CA ALA A 30 -113.29 12.55 -104.53
C ALA A 30 -113.29 13.30 -103.19
N GLN A 31 -112.56 12.77 -102.20
CA GLN A 31 -112.42 13.40 -100.89
C GLN A 31 -111.57 14.66 -101.00
N GLY A 32 -112.10 15.78 -100.53
CA GLY A 32 -111.36 17.04 -100.45
C GLY A 32 -110.14 16.92 -99.53
N ASN A 33 -109.14 17.76 -99.79
CA ASN A 33 -107.88 17.74 -99.02
C ASN A 33 -108.15 17.92 -97.52
N ALA A 34 -107.66 17.00 -96.71
CA ALA A 34 -107.72 17.13 -95.25
C ALA A 34 -106.53 17.95 -94.73
N ALA A 35 -106.76 18.84 -93.76
CA ALA A 35 -105.69 19.47 -93.01
C ALA A 35 -105.09 18.45 -92.03
N ALA A 36 -103.77 18.37 -91.97
CA ALA A 36 -103.03 17.62 -90.97
C ALA A 36 -101.95 18.53 -90.39
N THR A 37 -101.63 18.40 -89.10
CA THR A 37 -100.53 19.13 -88.47
C THR A 37 -99.38 18.17 -88.17
N ILE A 38 -98.16 18.61 -88.44
CA ILE A 38 -96.94 17.92 -88.00
C ILE A 38 -96.41 18.73 -86.82
N THR A 39 -96.26 18.11 -85.65
CA THR A 39 -95.62 18.73 -84.48
C THR A 39 -94.12 18.42 -84.46
N ALA A 40 -93.31 19.33 -83.94
CA ALA A 40 -91.86 19.12 -83.81
C ALA A 40 -91.54 17.90 -82.93
N ALA A 41 -90.59 17.07 -83.37
CA ALA A 41 -90.13 15.90 -82.62
C ALA A 41 -89.17 16.30 -81.49
N ASN A 42 -89.09 15.52 -80.40
CA ASN A 42 -88.16 15.81 -79.32
C ASN A 42 -86.73 15.40 -79.70
N LEU A 43 -85.77 16.31 -79.52
CA LEU A 43 -84.34 16.05 -79.71
C LEU A 43 -83.57 16.44 -78.45
N THR A 44 -82.80 15.52 -77.89
CA THR A 44 -81.91 15.78 -76.76
C THR A 44 -80.46 15.94 -77.25
N VAL A 45 -79.82 17.03 -76.85
CA VAL A 45 -78.41 17.35 -77.11
C VAL A 45 -77.62 17.29 -75.81
N THR A 46 -76.80 16.26 -75.66
CA THR A 46 -76.02 16.01 -74.43
C THR A 46 -74.57 16.44 -74.65
N ALA A 47 -74.02 17.32 -73.82
CA ALA A 47 -72.58 17.62 -73.88
C ALA A 47 -71.76 16.43 -73.37
N ASN A 48 -70.69 16.10 -74.08
CA ASN A 48 -69.78 15.05 -73.66
C ASN A 48 -68.95 15.52 -72.45
N ASN A 49 -68.61 14.59 -71.56
CA ASN A 49 -67.68 14.85 -70.46
C ASN A 49 -66.26 15.15 -70.98
N ALA A 50 -65.51 15.93 -70.23
CA ALA A 50 -64.13 16.30 -70.50
C ALA A 50 -63.24 16.07 -69.27
N GLY A 51 -61.92 15.98 -69.48
CA GLY A 51 -60.97 15.89 -68.38
C GLY A 51 -59.61 16.46 -68.75
N LYS A 52 -58.91 17.01 -67.77
CA LYS A 52 -57.51 17.46 -67.88
C LYS A 52 -56.81 17.36 -66.52
N THR A 53 -55.49 17.26 -66.53
CA THR A 53 -54.69 17.53 -65.33
C THR A 53 -54.55 19.05 -65.15
N TYR A 54 -54.36 19.50 -63.92
CA TYR A 54 -54.04 20.88 -63.61
C TYR A 54 -52.79 21.36 -64.36
N ASP A 55 -52.95 22.40 -65.17
CA ASP A 55 -51.93 23.00 -66.03
C ASP A 55 -51.92 24.54 -65.93
N GLY A 56 -52.59 25.11 -64.93
CA GLY A 56 -52.71 26.56 -64.73
C GLY A 56 -53.55 27.30 -65.78
N VAL A 57 -54.11 26.61 -66.79
CA VAL A 57 -54.82 27.24 -67.92
C VAL A 57 -56.33 27.01 -67.81
N ALA A 58 -57.07 28.11 -67.92
CA ALA A 58 -58.53 28.13 -67.89
C ALA A 58 -59.16 27.32 -69.03
N TYR A 59 -60.07 26.41 -68.71
CA TYR A 59 -60.83 25.64 -69.69
C TYR A 59 -61.84 26.52 -70.44
N ARG A 60 -61.99 26.29 -71.75
CA ARG A 60 -62.90 26.99 -72.66
C ARG A 60 -63.47 26.02 -73.69
N GLY A 61 -64.74 26.19 -74.05
CA GLY A 61 -65.44 25.31 -75.00
C GLY A 61 -66.01 24.05 -74.34
N GLY A 62 -66.13 22.97 -75.11
CA GLY A 62 -66.68 21.69 -74.67
C GLY A 62 -66.17 20.54 -75.54
N ASN A 63 -66.45 19.30 -75.14
CA ASN A 63 -65.90 18.10 -75.79
C ASN A 63 -66.82 17.50 -76.88
N GLY A 64 -67.47 18.36 -77.66
CA GLY A 64 -68.57 17.96 -78.56
C GLY A 64 -69.89 17.68 -77.82
N VAL A 65 -70.88 17.17 -78.55
CA VAL A 65 -72.20 16.77 -78.06
C VAL A 65 -72.64 15.47 -78.74
N ALA A 66 -73.51 14.70 -78.06
CA ALA A 66 -74.26 13.58 -78.62
C ALA A 66 -75.72 13.99 -78.86
N TYR A 67 -76.32 13.45 -79.93
CA TYR A 67 -77.70 13.74 -80.36
C TYR A 67 -78.58 12.49 -80.20
N LEU A 68 -79.74 12.62 -79.55
CA LEU A 68 -80.71 11.53 -79.38
C LEU A 68 -82.13 12.01 -79.73
N GLY A 69 -82.77 11.37 -80.70
CA GLY A 69 -84.12 11.71 -81.17
C GLY A 69 -84.22 12.23 -82.60
N LEU A 70 -83.10 12.28 -83.35
CA LEU A 70 -83.14 12.50 -84.80
C LEU A 70 -83.86 11.34 -85.50
N LEU A 71 -84.69 11.64 -86.50
CA LEU A 71 -85.56 10.67 -87.16
C LEU A 71 -85.16 10.41 -88.62
N GLY A 72 -85.32 9.15 -89.06
CA GLY A 72 -85.04 8.74 -90.44
C GLY A 72 -83.57 8.90 -90.80
N SER A 73 -83.28 9.69 -91.84
CA SER A 73 -81.93 10.00 -92.31
C SER A 73 -81.41 11.38 -91.86
N ASP A 74 -82.11 12.04 -90.93
CA ASP A 74 -81.68 13.34 -90.41
C ASP A 74 -80.38 13.21 -89.60
N THR A 75 -79.49 14.19 -89.75
CA THR A 75 -78.22 14.29 -88.99
C THR A 75 -78.15 15.63 -88.27
N ALA A 76 -77.02 15.96 -87.62
CA ALA A 76 -76.80 17.28 -87.02
C ALA A 76 -76.98 18.46 -88.03
N THR A 77 -76.92 18.21 -89.34
CA THR A 77 -77.21 19.22 -90.38
C THR A 77 -78.69 19.60 -90.48
N ALA A 78 -79.61 18.89 -89.81
CA ALA A 78 -81.02 19.25 -89.68
C ALA A 78 -81.26 20.34 -88.61
N LEU A 79 -80.19 20.81 -87.97
CA LEU A 79 -80.19 21.87 -86.96
C LEU A 79 -79.63 23.17 -87.53
N SER A 80 -80.06 24.27 -86.96
CA SER A 80 -79.61 25.64 -87.22
C SER A 80 -79.06 26.26 -85.94
N GLY A 81 -78.56 27.49 -86.02
CA GLY A 81 -77.88 28.16 -84.91
C GLY A 81 -76.39 27.80 -84.84
N THR A 82 -75.79 27.94 -83.66
CA THR A 82 -74.36 27.64 -83.44
C THR A 82 -74.21 27.01 -82.08
N LEU A 83 -73.55 25.86 -82.02
CA LEU A 83 -73.30 25.16 -80.76
C LEU A 83 -72.37 26.01 -79.87
N ALA A 84 -72.89 26.43 -78.73
CA ALA A 84 -72.19 27.19 -77.72
C ALA A 84 -72.09 26.40 -76.41
N TYR A 85 -71.07 26.73 -75.60
CA TYR A 85 -70.84 26.13 -74.29
C TYR A 85 -70.82 27.19 -73.19
N SER A 86 -71.47 26.86 -72.08
CA SER A 86 -71.55 27.66 -70.86
C SER A 86 -71.43 26.76 -69.63
N GLY A 87 -71.87 27.24 -68.46
CA GLY A 87 -71.74 26.52 -67.19
C GLY A 87 -70.38 26.76 -66.51
N THR A 88 -70.19 26.18 -65.32
CA THR A 88 -69.04 26.46 -64.44
C THR A 88 -67.70 25.94 -64.97
N SER A 89 -67.70 25.15 -66.05
CA SER A 89 -66.48 24.74 -66.75
C SER A 89 -65.78 25.89 -67.48
N GLN A 90 -66.51 26.92 -67.90
CA GLN A 90 -65.93 28.04 -68.65
C GLN A 90 -65.16 28.96 -67.71
N GLY A 91 -63.83 29.00 -67.87
CA GLY A 91 -62.94 29.70 -66.95
C GLY A 91 -62.42 28.85 -65.79
N ALA A 92 -62.77 27.55 -65.71
CA ALA A 92 -62.27 26.66 -64.66
C ALA A 92 -60.75 26.43 -64.82
N VAL A 93 -59.98 26.72 -63.77
CA VAL A 93 -58.51 26.54 -63.72
C VAL A 93 -58.11 25.47 -62.70
N ASN A 94 -58.62 25.57 -61.47
CA ASN A 94 -58.26 24.72 -60.35
C ASN A 94 -58.82 23.29 -60.47
N THR A 95 -58.32 22.38 -59.65
CA THR A 95 -58.82 21.00 -59.60
C THR A 95 -60.25 20.94 -59.05
N GLY A 96 -61.09 20.09 -59.63
CA GLY A 96 -62.49 19.96 -59.23
C GLY A 96 -63.34 19.29 -60.30
N SER A 97 -64.66 19.31 -60.09
CA SER A 97 -65.66 18.90 -61.07
C SER A 97 -66.54 20.10 -61.42
N TYR A 98 -66.70 20.36 -62.71
CA TYR A 98 -67.37 21.54 -63.26
C TYR A 98 -68.40 21.15 -64.32
N VAL A 99 -69.38 22.01 -64.58
CA VAL A 99 -70.51 21.70 -65.48
C VAL A 99 -70.25 22.29 -66.87
N ILE A 100 -70.40 21.47 -67.92
CA ILE A 100 -70.39 21.86 -69.33
C ILE A 100 -71.85 21.92 -69.81
N THR A 101 -72.37 23.13 -70.03
CA THR A 101 -73.75 23.33 -70.48
C THR A 101 -73.79 23.66 -71.98
N PRO A 102 -74.29 22.74 -72.84
CA PRO A 102 -74.47 23.01 -74.27
C PRO A 102 -75.69 23.91 -74.51
N GLY A 103 -75.67 24.65 -75.63
CA GLY A 103 -76.78 25.49 -76.06
C GLY A 103 -76.62 26.02 -77.48
N GLY A 104 -77.55 26.88 -77.93
CA GLY A 104 -77.43 27.67 -79.16
C GLY A 104 -77.84 26.99 -80.48
N LEU A 105 -78.18 25.70 -80.46
CA LEU A 105 -78.81 25.00 -81.58
C LEU A 105 -80.35 25.12 -81.55
N THR A 106 -80.95 25.24 -82.72
CA THR A 106 -82.40 25.34 -82.93
C THR A 106 -82.83 24.48 -84.13
N SER A 107 -84.12 24.20 -84.28
CA SER A 107 -84.67 23.60 -85.50
C SER A 107 -86.14 23.96 -85.64
N GLY A 108 -86.62 24.06 -86.89
CA GLY A 108 -88.07 24.16 -87.16
C GLY A 108 -88.80 22.82 -86.97
N ASN A 109 -88.07 21.69 -87.06
CA ASN A 109 -88.64 20.34 -87.02
C ASN A 109 -88.44 19.62 -85.67
N TYR A 110 -87.57 20.13 -84.81
CA TYR A 110 -87.24 19.50 -83.53
C TYR A 110 -87.34 20.47 -82.35
N THR A 111 -88.03 20.04 -81.30
CA THR A 111 -87.98 20.68 -79.97
C THR A 111 -86.68 20.25 -79.29
N VAL A 112 -85.68 21.13 -79.31
CA VAL A 112 -84.33 20.85 -78.78
C VAL A 112 -84.29 21.02 -77.26
N SER A 113 -83.89 19.98 -76.55
CA SER A 113 -83.56 19.99 -75.12
C SER A 113 -82.08 19.70 -74.91
N TYR A 114 -81.53 20.13 -73.76
CA TYR A 114 -80.10 20.06 -73.47
C TYR A 114 -79.81 19.30 -72.18
N VAL A 115 -78.74 18.50 -72.20
CA VAL A 115 -78.22 17.80 -71.01
C VAL A 115 -76.75 18.18 -70.82
N ASN A 116 -76.39 18.52 -69.59
CA ASN A 116 -75.04 18.93 -69.22
C ASN A 116 -74.05 17.75 -69.23
N GLY A 117 -72.82 18.04 -69.63
CA GLY A 117 -71.65 17.20 -69.36
C GLY A 117 -70.87 17.70 -68.15
N ALA A 118 -69.84 16.97 -67.75
CA ALA A 118 -68.93 17.31 -66.66
C ALA A 118 -67.48 17.47 -67.15
N LEU A 119 -66.77 18.48 -66.64
CA LEU A 119 -65.32 18.64 -66.74
C LEU A 119 -64.68 18.23 -65.41
N THR A 120 -63.76 17.28 -65.42
CA THR A 120 -62.94 16.94 -64.26
C THR A 120 -61.51 17.45 -64.42
N ILE A 121 -61.06 18.33 -63.52
CA ILE A 121 -59.66 18.77 -63.46
C ILE A 121 -58.97 18.03 -62.32
N THR A 122 -58.00 17.16 -62.64
CA THR A 122 -57.25 16.34 -61.68
C THR A 122 -55.95 17.00 -61.22
N LYS A 123 -55.46 16.60 -60.04
CA LYS A 123 -54.22 17.17 -59.46
C LYS A 123 -52.97 16.89 -60.29
N ALA A 124 -52.10 17.88 -60.40
CA ALA A 124 -50.76 17.70 -60.96
C ALA A 124 -49.82 17.06 -59.91
N PRO A 125 -48.88 16.18 -60.31
CA PRO A 125 -47.89 15.62 -59.40
C PRO A 125 -46.88 16.68 -58.95
N LEU A 126 -46.55 16.71 -57.66
CA LEU A 126 -45.46 17.51 -57.12
C LEU A 126 -44.62 16.66 -56.16
N THR A 127 -43.30 16.74 -56.26
CA THR A 127 -42.37 16.03 -55.38
C THR A 127 -41.60 17.03 -54.52
N VAL A 128 -41.55 16.75 -53.21
CA VAL A 128 -40.80 17.49 -52.20
C VAL A 128 -39.67 16.59 -51.69
N THR A 129 -38.43 16.92 -52.04
CA THR A 129 -37.24 16.14 -51.67
C THR A 129 -36.49 16.86 -50.56
N ALA A 130 -36.26 16.23 -49.40
CA ALA A 130 -35.40 16.83 -48.38
C ALA A 130 -33.93 16.78 -48.81
N ASN A 131 -33.21 17.87 -48.53
CA ASN A 131 -31.79 17.95 -48.81
C ASN A 131 -31.01 17.07 -47.80
N ASN A 132 -29.91 16.48 -48.25
CA ASN A 132 -28.98 15.79 -47.37
C ASN A 132 -28.29 16.75 -46.40
N ALA A 133 -27.90 16.27 -45.23
CA ALA A 133 -27.18 17.01 -44.20
C ALA A 133 -25.97 16.22 -43.70
N GLY A 134 -25.01 16.89 -43.06
CA GLY A 134 -23.91 16.22 -42.38
C GLY A 134 -23.36 17.03 -41.21
N LYS A 135 -22.90 16.33 -40.17
CA LYS A 135 -22.21 16.93 -39.02
C LYS A 135 -21.12 15.99 -38.48
N PRO A 136 -20.07 16.52 -37.81
CA PRO A 136 -19.21 15.70 -36.97
C PRO A 136 -19.99 15.12 -35.77
N TYR A 137 -19.53 13.99 -35.23
CA TYR A 137 -19.98 13.46 -33.95
C TYR A 137 -19.49 14.35 -32.80
N ASP A 138 -20.42 14.95 -32.08
CA ASP A 138 -20.19 15.96 -31.03
C ASP A 138 -20.96 15.65 -29.73
N GLY A 139 -21.68 14.52 -29.67
CA GLY A 139 -22.56 14.19 -28.55
C GLY A 139 -23.84 15.02 -28.45
N VAL A 140 -24.23 15.76 -29.50
CA VAL A 140 -25.47 16.55 -29.55
C VAL A 140 -26.45 15.96 -30.55
N ALA A 141 -27.66 15.64 -30.08
CA ALA A 141 -28.72 15.06 -30.90
C ALA A 141 -29.14 16.01 -32.04
N TYR A 142 -29.34 15.47 -33.24
CA TYR A 142 -29.81 16.23 -34.40
C TYR A 142 -31.32 16.49 -34.34
N SER A 143 -31.74 17.68 -34.78
CA SER A 143 -33.15 18.06 -34.93
C SER A 143 -33.35 18.96 -36.15
N GLY A 144 -34.52 18.85 -36.80
CA GLY A 144 -34.85 19.61 -38.01
C GLY A 144 -34.38 18.93 -39.30
N GLY A 145 -33.97 19.72 -40.29
CA GLY A 145 -33.55 19.25 -41.61
C GLY A 145 -32.83 20.35 -42.39
N ASN A 146 -32.35 20.06 -43.60
CA ASN A 146 -31.51 20.96 -44.40
C ASN A 146 -32.25 21.67 -45.56
N GLY A 147 -33.54 21.95 -45.38
CA GLY A 147 -34.39 22.44 -46.47
C GLY A 147 -34.89 21.33 -47.39
N VAL A 148 -35.66 21.74 -48.42
CA VAL A 148 -36.23 20.86 -49.44
C VAL A 148 -36.07 21.46 -50.83
N ALA A 149 -36.02 20.60 -51.83
CA ALA A 149 -36.17 20.94 -53.25
C ALA A 149 -37.57 20.51 -53.75
N TYR A 150 -38.14 21.29 -54.67
CA TYR A 150 -39.46 21.05 -55.26
C TYR A 150 -39.33 20.73 -56.75
N ALA A 151 -40.08 19.74 -57.24
CA ALA A 151 -40.17 19.43 -58.67
C ALA A 151 -41.63 19.13 -59.07
N GLY A 152 -42.09 19.72 -60.18
CA GLY A 152 -43.44 19.52 -60.72
C GLY A 152 -44.39 20.73 -60.65
N PHE A 153 -43.93 21.91 -60.19
CA PHE A 153 -44.74 23.13 -60.30
C PHE A 153 -45.01 23.48 -61.76
N VAL A 154 -46.21 23.98 -62.01
CA VAL A 154 -46.72 24.35 -63.33
C VAL A 154 -46.42 25.82 -63.62
N GLY A 155 -45.97 26.12 -64.84
CA GLY A 155 -45.73 27.50 -65.28
C GLY A 155 -44.70 28.22 -64.41
N THR A 156 -45.12 29.32 -63.79
CA THR A 156 -44.29 30.15 -62.88
C THR A 156 -44.65 29.97 -61.41
N GLU A 157 -45.36 28.90 -61.05
CA GLU A 157 -45.73 28.62 -59.66
C GLU A 157 -44.52 28.18 -58.81
N SER A 158 -44.66 28.33 -57.50
CA SER A 158 -43.59 28.05 -56.52
C SER A 158 -44.19 27.49 -55.23
N ALA A 159 -43.38 27.35 -54.18
CA ALA A 159 -43.83 26.92 -52.85
C ALA A 159 -45.02 27.71 -52.28
N THR A 160 -45.30 28.92 -52.78
CA THR A 160 -46.51 29.70 -52.44
C THR A 160 -47.84 29.07 -52.91
N ALA A 161 -47.81 28.10 -53.84
CA ALA A 161 -48.98 27.31 -54.26
C ALA A 161 -49.29 26.12 -53.32
N LEU A 162 -48.53 25.99 -52.22
CA LEU A 162 -48.72 24.99 -51.18
C LEU A 162 -49.35 25.59 -49.92
N SER A 163 -49.85 24.71 -49.06
CA SER A 163 -50.45 25.03 -47.77
C SER A 163 -50.02 24.01 -46.72
N GLY A 164 -50.21 24.32 -45.44
CA GLY A 164 -49.64 23.56 -44.34
C GLY A 164 -48.21 24.02 -44.00
N THR A 165 -47.54 23.30 -43.10
CA THR A 165 -46.25 23.67 -42.55
C THR A 165 -45.24 22.57 -42.84
N LEU A 166 -44.11 22.91 -43.46
CA LEU A 166 -43.01 21.97 -43.65
C LEU A 166 -42.42 21.59 -42.29
N ALA A 167 -42.45 20.31 -41.97
CA ALA A 167 -41.81 19.71 -40.80
C ALA A 167 -40.89 18.56 -41.23
N TYR A 168 -40.00 18.14 -40.32
CA TYR A 168 -39.07 17.03 -40.54
C TYR A 168 -39.32 15.92 -39.53
N SER A 169 -39.17 14.68 -40.01
CA SER A 169 -39.35 13.44 -39.28
C SER A 169 -38.32 12.41 -39.75
N GLY A 170 -38.54 11.13 -39.49
CA GLY A 170 -37.60 10.06 -39.82
C GLY A 170 -36.51 9.86 -38.76
N THR A 171 -35.60 8.92 -39.01
CA THR A 171 -34.60 8.47 -38.03
C THR A 171 -33.51 9.48 -37.71
N SER A 172 -33.45 10.61 -38.43
CA SER A 172 -32.54 11.73 -38.13
C SER A 172 -32.93 12.50 -36.87
N GLN A 173 -34.21 12.52 -36.48
CA GLN A 173 -34.66 13.27 -35.31
C GLN A 173 -34.24 12.55 -34.02
N GLY A 174 -33.41 13.20 -33.21
CA GLY A 174 -32.79 12.58 -32.03
C GLY A 174 -31.53 11.77 -32.34
N ALA A 175 -31.06 11.72 -33.59
CA ALA A 175 -29.84 10.99 -33.95
C ALA A 175 -28.61 11.59 -33.25
N LEU A 176 -27.95 10.77 -32.44
CA LEU A 176 -26.78 11.14 -31.64
C LEU A 176 -25.47 10.56 -32.21
N ASN A 177 -25.49 9.27 -32.54
CA ASN A 177 -24.31 8.47 -32.86
C ASN A 177 -23.84 8.65 -34.30
N ALA A 178 -22.59 8.28 -34.57
CA ALA A 178 -22.09 8.23 -35.95
C ALA A 178 -22.89 7.22 -36.78
N GLY A 179 -23.26 7.60 -38.01
CA GLY A 179 -24.14 6.79 -38.85
C GLY A 179 -24.86 7.58 -39.94
N SER A 180 -25.77 6.90 -40.63
CA SER A 180 -26.62 7.43 -41.71
C SER A 180 -28.09 7.32 -41.30
N TYR A 181 -28.82 8.44 -41.36
CA TYR A 181 -30.19 8.57 -40.85
C TYR A 181 -31.10 9.27 -41.86
N ALA A 182 -32.38 8.90 -41.92
CA ALA A 182 -33.33 9.48 -42.87
C ALA A 182 -33.89 10.82 -42.36
N ILE A 183 -33.83 11.85 -43.20
CA ILE A 183 -34.51 13.14 -43.04
C ILE A 183 -35.79 13.08 -43.88
N ALA A 184 -36.95 12.86 -43.24
CA ALA A 184 -38.23 12.71 -43.94
C ALA A 184 -39.07 14.00 -43.86
N PRO A 185 -39.24 14.74 -44.97
CA PRO A 185 -40.07 15.94 -45.01
C PRO A 185 -41.56 15.58 -44.99
N VAL A 186 -42.37 16.36 -44.28
CA VAL A 186 -43.83 16.17 -44.15
C VAL A 186 -44.57 17.49 -43.99
N GLY A 187 -45.91 17.46 -44.08
CA GLY A 187 -46.80 18.54 -43.60
C GLY A 187 -47.28 19.55 -44.64
N LEU A 188 -46.77 19.50 -45.87
CA LEU A 188 -47.26 20.29 -47.01
C LEU A 188 -48.41 19.60 -47.74
N THR A 189 -49.34 20.42 -48.24
CA THR A 189 -50.56 20.03 -48.96
C THR A 189 -50.85 21.05 -50.06
N SER A 190 -51.77 20.74 -50.97
CA SER A 190 -52.28 21.72 -51.94
C SER A 190 -53.68 21.34 -52.42
N GLY A 191 -54.46 22.32 -52.87
CA GLY A 191 -55.67 22.08 -53.65
C GLY A 191 -55.32 21.43 -54.98
N ASN A 192 -54.39 22.02 -55.74
CA ASN A 192 -54.14 21.67 -57.14
C ASN A 192 -53.07 20.57 -57.35
N TYR A 193 -52.24 20.28 -56.34
CA TYR A 193 -51.16 19.29 -56.45
C TYR A 193 -51.39 18.03 -55.59
N SER A 194 -50.92 16.89 -56.08
CA SER A 194 -50.70 15.66 -55.31
C SER A 194 -49.25 15.63 -54.86
N VAL A 195 -49.05 16.05 -53.60
CA VAL A 195 -47.71 16.17 -52.99
C VAL A 195 -47.19 14.79 -52.59
N SER A 196 -46.00 14.44 -53.08
CA SER A 196 -45.22 13.27 -52.69
C SER A 196 -43.89 13.69 -52.06
N TYR A 197 -43.31 12.82 -51.24
CA TYR A 197 -42.11 13.13 -50.46
C TYR A 197 -40.97 12.17 -50.76
N VAL A 198 -39.75 12.70 -50.80
CA VAL A 198 -38.50 11.93 -50.91
C VAL A 198 -37.59 12.30 -49.75
N ASN A 199 -37.07 11.29 -49.06
CA ASN A 199 -36.22 11.49 -47.89
C ASN A 199 -34.80 11.95 -48.30
N GLY A 200 -34.26 12.89 -47.54
CA GLY A 200 -32.83 13.19 -47.52
C GLY A 200 -32.10 12.28 -46.53
N THR A 201 -30.78 12.39 -46.49
CA THR A 201 -29.90 11.64 -45.59
C THR A 201 -29.10 12.59 -44.70
N LEU A 202 -29.13 12.36 -43.38
CA LEU A 202 -28.19 12.91 -42.41
C LEU A 202 -27.02 11.94 -42.26
N THR A 203 -25.80 12.42 -42.48
CA THR A 203 -24.57 11.68 -42.13
C THR A 203 -23.92 12.29 -40.90
N ILE A 204 -23.94 11.57 -39.77
CA ILE A 204 -23.11 11.92 -38.61
C ILE A 204 -21.77 11.22 -38.80
N ASN A 205 -20.75 11.98 -39.19
CA ASN A 205 -19.40 11.47 -39.38
C ASN A 205 -18.77 11.20 -38.01
N PRO A 206 -18.10 10.05 -37.80
CA PRO A 206 -17.21 9.90 -36.65
C PRO A 206 -16.23 11.08 -36.62
N THR A 207 -16.16 11.78 -35.49
CA THR A 207 -15.03 12.68 -35.25
C THR A 207 -13.74 11.88 -35.29
N LEU A 208 -12.65 12.51 -35.74
CA LEU A 208 -11.32 11.89 -35.83
C LEU A 208 -11.06 11.10 -34.54
N VAL A 209 -10.93 9.78 -34.70
CA VAL A 209 -11.28 8.83 -33.64
C VAL A 209 -10.59 9.19 -32.34
N SER A 210 -11.36 9.39 -31.26
CA SER A 210 -10.80 9.65 -29.93
C SER A 210 -10.00 8.43 -29.51
N ALA A 211 -8.68 8.52 -29.67
CA ALA A 211 -7.78 7.40 -29.42
C ALA A 211 -7.74 7.11 -27.92
N ILE A 212 -8.28 5.95 -27.54
CA ILE A 212 -8.29 5.52 -26.15
C ILE A 212 -6.86 5.15 -25.75
N SER A 213 -6.36 5.86 -24.76
CA SER A 213 -5.06 5.61 -24.15
C SER A 213 -5.25 4.80 -22.88
N LEU A 214 -4.69 3.59 -22.84
CA LEU A 214 -4.68 2.76 -21.63
C LEU A 214 -3.44 3.06 -20.79
N SER A 215 -3.65 3.31 -19.49
CA SER A 215 -2.56 3.43 -18.53
C SER A 215 -2.89 2.67 -17.24
N GLY A 216 -1.94 1.94 -16.67
CA GLY A 216 -2.13 1.17 -15.44
C GLY A 216 -0.86 1.05 -14.58
N SER A 217 -0.99 0.36 -13.45
CA SER A 217 0.16 -0.01 -12.60
C SER A 217 -0.13 -1.35 -11.92
N ARG A 218 0.89 -2.19 -11.75
CA ARG A 218 0.82 -3.41 -10.94
C ARG A 218 2.15 -3.74 -10.28
N VAL A 219 2.10 -4.54 -9.23
CA VAL A 219 3.29 -5.15 -8.64
C VAL A 219 3.82 -6.23 -9.61
N TYR A 220 5.13 -6.45 -9.57
CA TYR A 220 5.79 -7.55 -10.26
C TYR A 220 5.17 -8.91 -9.86
N ASP A 221 4.74 -9.68 -10.84
CA ASP A 221 4.04 -10.97 -10.64
C ASP A 221 4.66 -12.13 -11.43
N GLY A 222 5.85 -11.93 -12.01
CA GLY A 222 6.52 -12.93 -12.85
C GLY A 222 5.90 -13.16 -14.24
N THR A 223 4.84 -12.44 -14.65
CA THR A 223 4.15 -12.66 -15.93
C THR A 223 4.39 -11.54 -16.95
N LEU A 224 4.31 -11.88 -18.25
CA LEU A 224 4.32 -10.92 -19.38
C LEU A 224 2.94 -10.32 -19.66
N ASN A 225 1.88 -10.98 -19.17
CA ASN A 225 0.50 -10.64 -19.47
C ASN A 225 0.02 -9.49 -18.59
N VAL A 226 -0.90 -8.68 -19.12
CA VAL A 226 -1.56 -7.60 -18.39
C VAL A 226 -3.06 -7.67 -18.70
N ALA A 227 -3.84 -8.14 -17.74
CA ALA A 227 -5.28 -8.24 -17.88
C ALA A 227 -5.94 -6.86 -17.96
N ALA A 228 -7.07 -6.76 -18.67
CA ALA A 228 -7.83 -5.52 -18.87
C ALA A 228 -8.06 -4.72 -17.57
N GLY A 229 -8.36 -5.39 -16.45
CA GLY A 229 -8.62 -4.75 -15.15
C GLY A 229 -7.44 -3.99 -14.51
N VAL A 230 -6.23 -4.08 -15.07
CA VAL A 230 -5.08 -3.26 -14.65
C VAL A 230 -5.12 -1.85 -15.25
N PHE A 231 -5.86 -1.66 -16.35
CA PHE A 231 -5.87 -0.40 -17.11
C PHE A 231 -7.03 0.52 -16.75
N THR A 232 -6.74 1.82 -16.77
CA THR A 232 -7.75 2.88 -16.83
C THR A 232 -7.90 3.38 -18.27
N LEU A 233 -9.14 3.53 -18.72
CA LEU A 233 -9.49 4.15 -20.00
C LEU A 233 -9.33 5.68 -19.92
N LYS A 234 -8.60 6.29 -20.85
CA LYS A 234 -8.49 7.76 -21.01
C LYS A 234 -8.78 8.16 -22.45
N GLY A 235 -9.30 9.37 -22.65
CA GLY A 235 -9.72 9.86 -23.97
C GLY A 235 -11.19 9.61 -24.32
N LEU A 236 -12.01 9.18 -23.35
CA LEU A 236 -13.47 9.09 -23.50
C LEU A 236 -14.07 10.49 -23.71
N VAL A 237 -15.11 10.57 -24.55
CA VAL A 237 -15.95 11.78 -24.66
C VAL A 237 -16.70 11.98 -23.33
N ALA A 238 -16.84 13.23 -22.90
CA ALA A 238 -17.46 13.55 -21.61
C ALA A 238 -18.88 12.94 -21.47
N GLY A 239 -19.12 12.24 -20.35
CA GLY A 239 -20.38 11.55 -20.08
C GLY A 239 -20.51 10.15 -20.68
N GLN A 240 -19.48 9.63 -21.38
CA GLN A 240 -19.49 8.28 -21.95
C GLN A 240 -18.69 7.27 -21.12
N ASP A 241 -19.21 6.05 -21.07
CA ASP A 241 -18.52 4.86 -20.58
C ASP A 241 -18.21 3.88 -21.72
N LEU A 242 -17.22 3.01 -21.49
CA LEU A 242 -16.93 1.83 -22.30
C LEU A 242 -16.47 0.71 -21.36
N SER A 243 -16.58 -0.53 -21.80
CA SER A 243 -15.94 -1.67 -21.14
C SER A 243 -14.60 -2.01 -21.82
N LEU A 244 -13.66 -2.56 -21.05
CA LEU A 244 -12.40 -3.11 -21.55
C LEU A 244 -12.30 -4.58 -21.13
N SER A 245 -11.96 -5.45 -22.08
CA SER A 245 -11.82 -6.89 -21.86
C SER A 245 -10.54 -7.42 -22.52
N GLY A 246 -10.17 -8.67 -22.22
CA GLY A 246 -8.99 -9.32 -22.80
C GLY A 246 -7.68 -9.09 -22.03
N VAL A 247 -6.57 -9.39 -22.69
CA VAL A 247 -5.22 -9.42 -22.12
C VAL A 247 -4.21 -8.83 -23.10
N GLY A 248 -3.46 -7.84 -22.65
CA GLY A 248 -2.31 -7.27 -23.38
C GLY A 248 -1.00 -7.96 -22.98
N THR A 249 0.04 -7.78 -23.78
CA THR A 249 1.36 -8.42 -23.57
C THR A 249 2.49 -7.41 -23.55
N MET A 250 3.42 -7.56 -22.60
CA MET A 250 4.67 -6.80 -22.53
C MET A 250 5.81 -7.53 -23.22
N ALA A 251 6.84 -6.78 -23.66
CA ALA A 251 8.07 -7.36 -24.21
C ALA A 251 8.89 -8.13 -23.16
N ASP A 252 8.86 -7.69 -21.90
CA ASP A 252 9.52 -8.35 -20.78
C ASP A 252 8.74 -8.13 -19.47
N LYS A 253 8.95 -9.01 -18.48
CA LYS A 253 8.20 -9.03 -17.21
C LYS A 253 8.78 -8.13 -16.12
N ASN A 254 9.95 -7.53 -16.33
CA ASN A 254 10.72 -6.90 -15.27
C ASN A 254 10.12 -5.56 -14.84
N VAL A 255 10.45 -5.13 -13.62
CA VAL A 255 10.13 -3.81 -13.08
C VAL A 255 10.53 -2.68 -14.04
N GLY A 256 9.72 -1.63 -14.08
CA GLY A 256 9.96 -0.47 -14.93
C GLY A 256 8.73 0.42 -15.07
N ALA A 257 8.95 1.72 -15.28
CA ALA A 257 7.89 2.67 -15.56
C ALA A 257 7.51 2.68 -17.05
N ASN A 258 6.25 2.97 -17.36
CA ASN A 258 5.75 3.19 -18.73
C ASN A 258 6.06 2.03 -19.72
N LYS A 259 6.11 0.78 -19.26
CA LYS A 259 6.34 -0.37 -20.14
C LYS A 259 5.21 -0.45 -21.16
N LEU A 260 5.56 -0.51 -22.44
CA LEU A 260 4.61 -0.65 -23.53
C LEU A 260 3.92 -2.01 -23.45
N VAL A 261 2.59 -2.01 -23.56
CA VAL A 261 1.76 -3.20 -23.64
C VAL A 261 1.15 -3.26 -25.03
N ALA A 262 1.55 -4.27 -25.80
CA ALA A 262 0.95 -4.59 -27.08
C ALA A 262 -0.50 -5.06 -26.87
N LEU A 263 -1.37 -4.71 -27.83
CA LEU A 263 -2.82 -4.86 -27.70
C LEU A 263 -3.24 -6.30 -27.31
N GLY A 264 -2.62 -7.33 -27.90
CA GLY A 264 -2.96 -8.72 -27.62
C GLY A 264 -4.42 -9.00 -27.94
N SER A 265 -5.18 -9.45 -26.94
CA SER A 265 -6.65 -9.62 -27.03
C SER A 265 -7.45 -8.48 -26.39
N LEU A 266 -6.81 -7.35 -26.02
CA LEU A 266 -7.50 -6.20 -25.46
C LEU A 266 -8.51 -5.61 -26.46
N ALA A 267 -9.77 -5.52 -26.05
CA ALA A 267 -10.85 -5.02 -26.87
C ALA A 267 -11.79 -4.11 -26.07
N LEU A 268 -12.24 -3.03 -26.71
CA LEU A 268 -13.31 -2.18 -26.22
C LEU A 268 -14.66 -2.86 -26.46
N GLY A 269 -15.48 -2.92 -25.41
CA GLY A 269 -16.90 -3.24 -25.50
C GLY A 269 -17.74 -1.98 -25.30
N ASN A 270 -18.98 -1.99 -25.79
CA ASN A 270 -19.92 -0.89 -25.56
C ASN A 270 -20.12 -0.66 -24.05
N GLY A 271 -20.35 0.60 -23.68
CA GLY A 271 -20.87 1.00 -22.38
C GLY A 271 -22.38 1.18 -22.42
N SER A 272 -22.90 1.83 -21.38
CA SER A 272 -24.30 2.24 -21.24
C SER A 272 -24.62 3.48 -22.09
N THR A 273 -23.65 4.38 -22.26
CA THR A 273 -23.76 5.66 -22.97
C THR A 273 -22.73 5.83 -24.09
N GLY A 274 -21.66 5.03 -24.13
CA GLY A 274 -20.68 5.00 -25.23
C GLY A 274 -20.74 3.75 -26.11
N LEU A 275 -20.58 3.92 -27.43
CA LEU A 275 -20.40 2.82 -28.38
C LEU A 275 -18.91 2.63 -28.70
N ALA A 276 -18.39 1.41 -28.58
CA ALA A 276 -16.98 1.10 -28.82
C ALA A 276 -16.54 1.41 -30.26
N SER A 277 -17.45 1.34 -31.23
CA SER A 277 -17.22 1.71 -32.63
C SER A 277 -16.85 3.18 -32.85
N ASN A 278 -17.07 4.05 -31.86
CA ASN A 278 -16.72 5.47 -31.93
C ASN A 278 -15.25 5.73 -31.52
N TYR A 279 -14.51 4.69 -31.14
CA TYR A 279 -13.18 4.78 -30.50
C TYR A 279 -12.17 3.80 -31.12
N THR A 280 -10.88 4.13 -31.03
CA THR A 280 -9.76 3.26 -31.43
C THR A 280 -8.93 2.90 -30.22
N LEU A 281 -8.41 1.68 -30.22
CA LEU A 281 -7.55 1.15 -29.15
C LEU A 281 -6.22 0.70 -29.75
N SER A 282 -5.10 1.24 -29.26
CA SER A 282 -3.75 0.96 -29.78
C SER A 282 -2.82 0.26 -28.77
N GLY A 283 -3.37 -0.24 -27.66
CA GLY A 283 -2.61 -0.77 -26.52
C GLY A 283 -2.50 0.24 -25.39
N GLY A 284 -1.42 0.17 -24.61
CA GLY A 284 -1.24 1.02 -23.44
C GLY A 284 0.15 1.00 -22.84
N THR A 285 0.29 1.66 -21.69
CA THR A 285 1.47 1.55 -20.84
C THR A 285 1.09 1.05 -19.44
N VAL A 286 2.02 0.33 -18.81
CA VAL A 286 1.90 -0.08 -17.41
C VAL A 286 3.19 0.21 -16.67
N THR A 287 3.09 0.65 -15.42
CA THR A 287 4.23 0.70 -14.50
C THR A 287 4.25 -0.60 -13.68
N ILE A 288 5.39 -1.29 -13.68
CA ILE A 288 5.62 -2.48 -12.87
C ILE A 288 6.49 -2.09 -11.68
N THR A 289 5.96 -2.22 -10.46
CA THR A 289 6.69 -1.94 -9.21
C THR A 289 7.29 -3.21 -8.59
N PRO A 290 8.39 -3.14 -7.83
CA PRO A 290 9.01 -4.33 -7.24
C PRO A 290 8.08 -5.08 -6.28
N ALA A 291 8.13 -6.41 -6.32
CA ALA A 291 7.48 -7.25 -5.32
C ALA A 291 8.28 -7.25 -4.00
N PRO A 292 7.65 -7.32 -2.81
CA PRO A 292 8.38 -7.43 -1.55
C PRO A 292 9.02 -8.82 -1.43
N LEU A 293 10.29 -8.87 -1.01
CA LEU A 293 10.99 -10.13 -0.68
C LEU A 293 11.71 -9.99 0.66
N ALA A 294 11.31 -10.79 1.64
CA ALA A 294 11.99 -10.87 2.94
C ALA A 294 13.10 -11.93 2.90
N VAL A 295 14.28 -11.56 3.40
CA VAL A 295 15.45 -12.42 3.61
C VAL A 295 15.74 -12.49 5.10
N THR A 296 15.40 -13.60 5.72
CA THR A 296 15.55 -13.81 7.17
C THR A 296 16.78 -14.66 7.44
N ALA A 297 17.75 -14.19 8.22
CA ALA A 297 18.86 -15.03 8.63
C ALA A 297 18.39 -16.11 9.63
N ASN A 298 18.87 -17.33 9.43
CA ASN A 298 18.60 -18.42 10.34
C ASN A 298 19.35 -18.22 11.66
N ASN A 299 18.72 -18.61 12.77
CA ASN A 299 19.38 -18.63 14.07
C ASN A 299 20.55 -19.64 14.08
N ALA A 300 21.57 -19.37 14.88
CA ALA A 300 22.75 -20.21 15.07
C ALA A 300 23.01 -20.44 16.57
N GLY A 301 23.76 -21.49 16.90
CA GLY A 301 24.22 -21.71 18.27
C GLY A 301 25.53 -22.48 18.32
N LYS A 302 26.36 -22.16 19.31
CA LYS A 302 27.62 -22.89 19.60
C LYS A 302 27.91 -22.89 21.11
N PRO A 303 28.68 -23.87 21.62
CA PRO A 303 29.27 -23.77 22.96
C PRO A 303 30.30 -22.64 23.02
N TYR A 304 30.58 -22.15 24.22
CA TYR A 304 31.70 -21.25 24.49
C TYR A 304 33.02 -22.01 24.44
N ASP A 305 33.87 -21.66 23.48
CA ASP A 305 35.14 -22.32 23.16
C ASP A 305 36.32 -21.33 23.03
N GLY A 306 36.09 -20.04 23.27
CA GLY A 306 37.07 -18.97 23.08
C GLY A 306 37.36 -18.61 21.61
N VAL A 307 36.58 -19.10 20.65
CA VAL A 307 36.74 -18.82 19.20
C VAL A 307 35.64 -17.88 18.72
N ALA A 308 36.05 -16.76 18.11
CA ALA A 308 35.15 -15.76 17.56
C ALA A 308 34.24 -16.32 16.45
N TYR A 309 32.95 -16.02 16.51
CA TYR A 309 32.01 -16.40 15.46
C TYR A 309 32.17 -15.52 14.20
N SER A 310 32.03 -16.14 13.03
CA SER A 310 32.01 -15.45 11.73
C SER A 310 31.07 -16.15 10.76
N GLY A 311 30.46 -15.39 9.85
CA GLY A 311 29.46 -15.88 8.90
C GLY A 311 28.04 -15.94 9.48
N GLY A 312 27.27 -16.94 9.05
CA GLY A 312 25.86 -17.11 9.44
C GLY A 312 25.37 -18.52 9.11
N ASN A 313 24.13 -18.85 9.51
CA ASN A 313 23.57 -20.20 9.37
C ASN A 313 22.63 -20.37 8.15
N GLY A 314 22.92 -19.65 7.06
CA GLY A 314 22.00 -19.53 5.93
C GLY A 314 20.88 -18.51 6.16
N VAL A 315 19.99 -18.42 5.18
CA VAL A 315 18.80 -17.54 5.19
C VAL A 315 17.57 -18.30 4.70
N ALA A 316 16.40 -17.90 5.15
CA ALA A 316 15.10 -18.24 4.57
C ALA A 316 14.57 -17.06 3.73
N TYR A 317 13.88 -17.38 2.64
CA TYR A 317 13.28 -16.39 1.72
C TYR A 317 11.76 -16.49 1.76
N ALA A 318 11.08 -15.35 1.78
CA ALA A 318 9.62 -15.28 1.66
C ALA A 318 9.20 -14.12 0.75
N GLY A 319 8.38 -14.40 -0.27
CA GLY A 319 7.87 -13.40 -1.22
C GLY A 319 8.24 -13.61 -2.69
N PHE A 320 9.01 -14.64 -3.05
CA PHE A 320 9.21 -15.01 -4.46
C PHE A 320 7.87 -15.33 -5.13
N VAL A 321 7.70 -14.86 -6.37
CA VAL A 321 6.48 -15.07 -7.14
C VAL A 321 6.60 -16.27 -8.07
N GLY A 322 5.53 -17.06 -8.16
CA GLY A 322 5.45 -18.22 -9.05
C GLY A 322 6.45 -19.30 -8.68
N THR A 323 7.35 -19.63 -9.60
CA THR A 323 8.41 -20.63 -9.44
C THR A 323 9.81 -20.02 -9.25
N GLU A 324 9.90 -18.71 -8.99
CA GLU A 324 11.18 -18.02 -8.78
C GLU A 324 11.81 -18.41 -7.43
N SER A 325 13.14 -18.26 -7.35
CA SER A 325 13.95 -18.63 -6.18
C SER A 325 15.18 -17.72 -6.09
N ALA A 326 16.07 -17.95 -5.12
CA ALA A 326 17.29 -17.16 -4.92
C ALA A 326 18.16 -17.00 -6.19
N ALA A 327 18.02 -17.86 -7.19
CA ALA A 327 18.66 -17.73 -8.51
C ALA A 327 18.28 -16.46 -9.29
N VAL A 328 17.20 -15.75 -8.95
CA VAL A 328 16.83 -14.45 -9.58
C VAL A 328 17.39 -13.23 -8.84
N LEU A 329 18.17 -13.44 -7.79
CA LEU A 329 18.83 -12.37 -7.03
C LEU A 329 20.25 -12.13 -7.56
N GLY A 330 20.67 -10.88 -7.53
CA GLY A 330 22.06 -10.46 -7.73
C GLY A 330 22.75 -10.15 -6.41
N GLY A 331 24.00 -9.70 -6.50
CA GLY A 331 24.85 -9.45 -5.34
C GLY A 331 25.38 -10.72 -4.70
N THR A 332 25.86 -10.61 -3.46
CA THR A 332 26.45 -11.73 -2.71
C THR A 332 25.91 -11.68 -1.29
N LEU A 333 25.34 -12.79 -0.81
CA LEU A 333 24.90 -12.92 0.58
C LEU A 333 26.11 -12.86 1.52
N ALA A 334 26.13 -11.84 2.37
CA ALA A 334 27.09 -11.68 3.44
C ALA A 334 26.37 -11.51 4.79
N TYR A 335 27.12 -11.63 5.88
CA TYR A 335 26.61 -11.52 7.24
C TYR A 335 27.32 -10.40 8.01
N SER A 336 26.56 -9.73 8.86
CA SER A 336 26.97 -8.58 9.66
C SER A 336 26.24 -8.62 11.01
N GLY A 337 26.24 -7.50 11.75
CA GLY A 337 25.64 -7.41 13.08
C GLY A 337 26.56 -7.92 14.18
N THR A 338 26.07 -7.88 15.42
CA THR A 338 26.88 -8.11 16.64
C THR A 338 27.39 -9.55 16.81
N SER A 339 26.92 -10.49 15.98
CA SER A 339 27.44 -11.87 15.93
C SER A 339 28.85 -11.97 15.34
N GLN A 340 29.25 -11.05 14.45
CA GLN A 340 30.55 -11.12 13.80
C GLN A 340 31.64 -10.68 14.78
N GLY A 341 32.56 -11.59 15.11
CA GLY A 341 33.55 -11.40 16.16
C GLY A 341 33.09 -11.76 17.57
N ALA A 342 31.85 -12.24 17.75
CA ALA A 342 31.33 -12.61 19.07
C ALA A 342 32.10 -13.79 19.65
N LEU A 343 32.71 -13.59 20.83
CA LEU A 343 33.55 -14.56 21.52
C LEU A 343 32.89 -15.12 22.79
N ASN A 344 32.22 -14.25 23.55
CA ASN A 344 31.69 -14.55 24.88
C ASN A 344 30.31 -15.23 24.84
N ALA A 345 29.94 -15.88 25.93
CA ALA A 345 28.59 -16.41 26.10
C ALA A 345 27.56 -15.27 26.08
N GLY A 346 26.45 -15.46 25.36
CA GLY A 346 25.47 -14.41 25.11
C GLY A 346 24.60 -14.63 23.88
N SER A 347 23.80 -13.61 23.56
CA SER A 347 22.89 -13.57 22.41
C SER A 347 23.26 -12.39 21.50
N TYR A 348 23.45 -12.65 20.21
CA TYR A 348 24.00 -11.70 19.25
C TYR A 348 23.21 -11.70 17.93
N ALA A 349 23.11 -10.56 17.25
CA ALA A 349 22.35 -10.45 16.00
C ALA A 349 23.17 -10.93 14.78
N ILE A 350 22.59 -11.82 13.98
CA ILE A 350 23.06 -12.23 12.66
C ILE A 350 22.27 -11.43 11.63
N ALA A 351 22.89 -10.39 11.06
CA ALA A 351 22.23 -9.49 10.11
C ALA A 351 22.65 -9.85 8.66
N PRO A 352 21.76 -10.43 7.84
CA PRO A 352 22.05 -10.74 6.43
C PRO A 352 22.06 -9.46 5.59
N VAL A 353 22.97 -9.38 4.62
CA VAL A 353 23.14 -8.22 3.73
C VAL A 353 23.64 -8.65 2.33
N GLY A 354 23.63 -7.72 1.37
CA GLY A 354 24.39 -7.82 0.12
C GLY A 354 23.69 -8.43 -1.10
N LEU A 355 22.49 -8.99 -0.93
CA LEU A 355 21.62 -9.41 -2.03
C LEU A 355 20.85 -8.22 -2.63
N THR A 356 20.62 -8.26 -3.93
CA THR A 356 19.91 -7.23 -4.70
C THR A 356 18.96 -7.85 -5.72
N SER A 357 17.99 -7.08 -6.23
CA SER A 357 17.19 -7.47 -7.38
C SER A 357 16.65 -6.23 -8.09
N GLY A 358 16.48 -6.31 -9.41
CA GLY A 358 15.69 -5.32 -10.14
C GLY A 358 14.18 -5.50 -9.94
N ASN A 359 13.74 -6.74 -9.66
CA ASN A 359 12.31 -7.10 -9.62
C ASN A 359 11.72 -7.18 -8.20
N TYR A 360 12.57 -7.24 -7.17
CA TYR A 360 12.16 -7.36 -5.78
C TYR A 360 12.73 -6.24 -4.90
N SER A 361 11.87 -5.68 -4.05
CA SER A 361 12.26 -4.86 -2.92
C SER A 361 12.72 -5.78 -1.79
N VAL A 362 14.04 -5.99 -1.71
CA VAL A 362 14.67 -6.90 -0.72
C VAL A 362 14.70 -6.23 0.65
N SER A 363 14.06 -6.86 1.63
CA SER A 363 14.14 -6.50 3.05
C SER A 363 14.84 -7.60 3.85
N TYR A 364 15.51 -7.21 4.93
CA TYR A 364 16.31 -8.12 5.75
C TYR A 364 15.74 -8.26 7.15
N VAL A 365 15.72 -9.48 7.67
CA VAL A 365 15.34 -9.79 9.05
C VAL A 365 16.50 -10.51 9.72
N ASN A 366 16.90 -10.01 10.88
CA ASN A 366 18.02 -10.57 11.63
C ASN A 366 17.66 -11.91 12.28
N GLY A 367 18.60 -12.85 12.23
CA GLY A 367 18.60 -14.03 13.08
C GLY A 367 19.39 -13.79 14.37
N THR A 368 19.44 -14.81 15.22
CA THR A 368 20.13 -14.76 16.51
C THR A 368 21.20 -15.85 16.61
N LEU A 369 22.42 -15.48 16.99
CA LEU A 369 23.47 -16.37 17.46
C LEU A 369 23.37 -16.49 18.99
N THR A 370 23.27 -17.72 19.50
CA THR A 370 23.40 -18.01 20.93
C THR A 370 24.73 -18.72 21.21
N ILE A 371 25.64 -18.06 21.93
CA ILE A 371 26.85 -18.70 22.48
C ILE A 371 26.49 -19.19 23.88
N ASN A 372 26.34 -20.51 24.02
CA ASN A 372 25.96 -21.14 25.29
C ASN A 372 27.19 -21.25 26.20
N PRO A 373 27.08 -20.93 27.51
CA PRO A 373 28.15 -21.22 28.46
C PRO A 373 28.47 -22.72 28.46
N THR A 374 29.71 -23.07 28.12
CA THR A 374 30.21 -24.43 28.34
C THR A 374 30.42 -24.62 29.84
N LEU A 375 30.17 -25.82 30.35
CA LEU A 375 30.05 -26.14 31.78
C LEU A 375 31.02 -25.32 32.67
N VAL A 376 30.42 -24.59 33.61
CA VAL A 376 31.09 -23.62 34.47
C VAL A 376 32.36 -24.20 35.09
N SER A 377 33.51 -23.64 34.72
CA SER A 377 34.79 -24.08 35.28
C SER A 377 34.89 -23.64 36.73
N ALA A 378 35.02 -24.61 37.64
CA ALA A 378 35.10 -24.36 39.07
C ALA A 378 36.46 -23.73 39.42
N ILE A 379 36.44 -22.48 39.86
CA ILE A 379 37.62 -21.78 40.33
C ILE A 379 37.96 -22.24 41.74
N SER A 380 39.18 -22.76 41.89
CA SER A 380 39.76 -23.15 43.17
C SER A 380 40.71 -22.06 43.65
N LEU A 381 40.50 -21.56 44.88
CA LEU A 381 41.40 -20.60 45.51
C LEU A 381 42.45 -21.32 46.38
N SER A 382 43.72 -20.96 46.21
CA SER A 382 44.80 -21.41 47.10
C SER A 382 45.74 -20.26 47.45
N GLY A 383 46.14 -20.13 48.71
CA GLY A 383 47.03 -19.06 49.18
C GLY A 383 47.93 -19.46 50.35
N SER A 384 48.80 -18.55 50.77
CA SER A 384 49.60 -18.70 51.99
C SER A 384 49.81 -17.35 52.66
N ARG A 385 49.81 -17.30 54.00
CA ARG A 385 50.16 -16.10 54.77
C ARG A 385 50.85 -16.47 56.08
N VAL A 386 51.59 -15.54 56.64
CA VAL A 386 52.14 -15.66 58.00
C VAL A 386 51.00 -15.46 59.00
N TYR A 387 51.10 -16.11 60.16
CA TYR A 387 50.20 -15.90 61.29
C TYR A 387 50.16 -14.43 61.71
N ASP A 388 48.97 -13.84 61.78
CA ASP A 388 48.73 -12.43 62.16
C ASP A 388 47.73 -12.29 63.31
N GLY A 389 47.28 -13.42 63.87
CA GLY A 389 46.27 -13.48 64.92
C GLY A 389 44.81 -13.32 64.46
N THR A 390 44.51 -13.23 63.16
CA THR A 390 43.14 -13.02 62.63
C THR A 390 42.50 -14.28 62.02
N LEU A 391 41.17 -14.31 61.91
CA LEU A 391 40.41 -15.35 61.20
C LEU A 391 40.16 -15.03 59.71
N ASN A 392 40.29 -13.76 59.34
CA ASN A 392 39.91 -13.24 58.03
C ASN A 392 41.08 -13.33 57.04
N VAL A 393 40.76 -13.70 55.80
CA VAL A 393 41.69 -13.86 54.70
C VAL A 393 41.22 -13.01 53.52
N ALA A 394 41.92 -11.91 53.28
CA ALA A 394 41.59 -10.99 52.17
C ALA A 394 41.86 -11.65 50.81
N ALA A 395 41.10 -11.24 49.79
CA ALA A 395 41.22 -11.75 48.42
C ALA A 395 42.66 -11.82 47.88
N GLY A 396 43.49 -10.82 48.17
CA GLY A 396 44.89 -10.75 47.72
C GLY A 396 45.84 -11.83 48.26
N VAL A 397 45.41 -12.66 49.22
CA VAL A 397 46.16 -13.84 49.67
C VAL A 397 46.01 -15.03 48.70
N PHE A 398 44.95 -15.06 47.89
CA PHE A 398 44.60 -16.19 47.03
C PHE A 398 45.11 -16.03 45.60
N THR A 399 45.52 -17.16 45.02
CA THR A 399 45.70 -17.32 43.58
C THR A 399 44.49 -18.06 42.99
N LEU A 400 43.97 -17.56 41.87
CA LEU A 400 42.92 -18.20 41.07
C LEU A 400 43.50 -19.38 40.27
N LYS A 401 42.88 -20.57 40.37
CA LYS A 401 43.20 -21.75 39.54
C LYS A 401 41.93 -22.30 38.90
N GLY A 402 42.06 -22.90 37.71
CA GLY A 402 40.94 -23.39 36.91
C GLY A 402 40.40 -22.38 35.88
N LEU A 403 41.13 -21.28 35.63
CA LEU A 403 40.84 -20.35 34.53
C LEU A 403 41.03 -21.04 33.17
N VAL A 404 40.18 -20.72 32.20
CA VAL A 404 40.38 -21.11 30.80
C VAL A 404 41.65 -20.43 30.27
N ALA A 405 42.42 -21.14 29.45
CA ALA A 405 43.71 -20.65 28.94
C ALA A 405 43.58 -19.27 28.27
N GLY A 406 44.43 -18.33 28.67
CA GLY A 406 44.44 -16.95 28.17
C GLY A 406 43.44 -16.00 28.83
N GLN A 407 42.68 -16.43 29.85
CA GLN A 407 41.73 -15.57 30.56
C GLN A 407 42.23 -15.07 31.91
N ASP A 408 41.79 -13.87 32.28
CA ASP A 408 41.91 -13.27 33.60
C ASP A 408 40.53 -13.07 34.25
N LEU A 409 40.51 -13.05 35.59
CA LEU A 409 39.39 -12.61 36.42
C LEU A 409 39.96 -11.79 37.59
N SER A 410 39.12 -10.95 38.18
CA SER A 410 39.44 -10.31 39.46
C SER A 410 38.83 -11.10 40.62
N LEU A 411 39.46 -11.05 41.80
CA LEU A 411 38.92 -11.57 43.06
C LEU A 411 38.89 -10.42 44.07
N SER A 412 37.76 -10.25 44.75
CA SER A 412 37.57 -9.22 45.78
C SER A 412 36.86 -9.81 47.00
N GLY A 413 36.82 -9.07 48.11
CA GLY A 413 36.18 -9.50 49.35
C GLY A 413 37.12 -10.20 50.33
N VAL A 414 36.53 -10.84 51.34
CA VAL A 414 37.20 -11.45 52.48
C VAL A 414 36.54 -12.79 52.81
N GLY A 415 37.34 -13.85 52.90
CA GLY A 415 36.93 -15.15 53.40
C GLY A 415 37.30 -15.34 54.87
N THR A 416 36.76 -16.37 55.52
CA THR A 416 36.96 -16.60 56.96
C THR A 416 37.34 -18.06 57.23
N MET A 417 38.34 -18.27 58.08
CA MET A 417 38.75 -19.59 58.59
C MET A 417 38.00 -19.96 59.87
N ALA A 418 37.90 -21.26 60.16
CA ALA A 418 37.33 -21.77 61.41
C ALA A 418 38.18 -21.40 62.65
N ASP A 419 39.50 -21.34 62.50
CA ASP A 419 40.44 -20.95 63.55
C ASP A 419 41.66 -20.22 62.96
N LYS A 420 42.36 -19.44 63.79
CA LYS A 420 43.46 -18.59 63.34
C LYS A 420 44.82 -19.30 63.25
N ASN A 421 44.94 -20.51 63.78
CA ASN A 421 46.22 -21.13 64.09
C ASN A 421 47.00 -21.59 62.85
N VAL A 422 48.31 -21.76 63.01
CA VAL A 422 49.21 -22.35 62.01
C VAL A 422 48.69 -23.69 61.50
N GLY A 423 48.86 -23.94 60.20
CA GLY A 423 48.41 -25.17 59.55
C GLY A 423 48.40 -25.07 58.04
N ALA A 424 48.63 -26.20 57.36
CA ALA A 424 48.55 -26.29 55.91
C ALA A 424 47.09 -26.50 55.44
N ASN A 425 46.76 -25.97 54.27
CA ASN A 425 45.49 -26.20 53.58
C ASN A 425 44.22 -25.92 54.43
N LYS A 426 44.25 -24.95 55.35
CA LYS A 426 43.09 -24.59 56.18
C LYS A 426 41.93 -24.16 55.28
N PRO A 427 40.73 -24.76 55.41
CA PRO A 427 39.55 -24.33 54.65
C PRO A 427 39.18 -22.88 54.95
N VAL A 428 38.86 -22.15 53.89
CA VAL A 428 38.33 -20.78 53.98
C VAL A 428 36.91 -20.77 53.43
N ALA A 429 35.96 -20.44 54.28
CA ALA A 429 34.59 -20.18 53.87
C ALA A 429 34.54 -18.87 53.07
N LEU A 430 33.71 -18.83 52.01
CA LEU A 430 33.70 -17.73 51.04
C LEU A 430 33.54 -16.35 51.68
N GLY A 431 32.67 -16.19 52.69
CA GLY A 431 32.39 -14.88 53.27
C GLY A 431 31.87 -13.93 52.20
N SER A 432 32.59 -12.84 51.94
CA SER A 432 32.31 -11.89 50.86
C SER A 432 33.19 -12.08 49.62
N LEU A 433 33.96 -13.17 49.51
CA LEU A 433 34.78 -13.46 48.33
C LEU A 433 33.90 -13.63 47.09
N ALA A 434 34.18 -12.81 46.07
CA ALA A 434 33.45 -12.82 44.80
C ALA A 434 34.40 -12.63 43.61
N LEU A 435 34.09 -13.33 42.52
CA LEU A 435 34.73 -13.14 41.22
C LEU A 435 34.17 -11.88 40.55
N GLY A 436 35.06 -11.02 40.08
CA GLY A 436 34.75 -9.93 39.15
C GLY A 436 35.29 -10.24 37.76
N ASN A 437 34.76 -9.56 36.75
CA ASN A 437 35.27 -9.68 35.38
C ASN A 437 36.76 -9.30 35.32
N GLY A 438 37.50 -9.95 34.44
CA GLY A 438 38.82 -9.52 34.00
C GLY A 438 38.72 -8.71 32.70
N SER A 439 39.87 -8.48 32.08
CA SER A 439 39.99 -7.85 30.76
C SER A 439 39.55 -8.78 29.61
N THR A 440 39.63 -10.10 29.86
CA THR A 440 39.44 -11.18 28.87
C THR A 440 38.50 -12.30 29.34
N GLY A 441 38.28 -12.44 30.65
CA GLY A 441 37.30 -13.38 31.24
C GLY A 441 36.08 -12.68 31.85
N LEU A 442 34.90 -13.26 31.67
CA LEU A 442 33.67 -12.86 32.36
C LEU A 442 33.41 -13.76 33.58
N ALA A 443 33.18 -13.18 34.75
CA ALA A 443 32.96 -13.93 36.00
C ALA A 443 31.73 -14.85 35.94
N SER A 444 30.72 -14.51 35.14
CA SER A 444 29.53 -15.35 34.88
C SER A 444 29.84 -16.72 34.27
N ASN A 445 31.04 -16.91 33.71
CA ASN A 445 31.47 -18.18 33.11
C ASN A 445 32.09 -19.15 34.14
N TYR A 446 32.17 -18.75 35.41
CA TYR A 446 32.92 -19.43 36.47
C TYR A 446 32.12 -19.56 37.78
N THR A 447 32.41 -20.59 38.56
CA THR A 447 31.85 -20.82 39.90
C THR A 447 32.96 -20.71 40.92
N LEU A 448 32.66 -20.11 42.07
CA LEU A 448 33.58 -19.99 43.19
C LEU A 448 33.04 -20.79 44.38
N SER A 449 33.76 -21.85 44.77
CA SER A 449 33.32 -22.77 45.84
C SER A 449 34.05 -22.59 47.17
N GLY A 450 35.04 -21.68 47.23
CA GLY A 450 35.88 -21.42 48.40
C GLY A 450 37.36 -21.67 48.11
N GLY A 451 38.13 -21.91 49.15
CA GLY A 451 39.57 -22.13 49.01
C GLY A 451 40.25 -22.72 50.24
N THR A 452 41.56 -22.87 50.11
CA THR A 452 42.44 -23.21 51.23
C THR A 452 43.59 -22.22 51.37
N VAL A 453 44.01 -21.96 52.60
CA VAL A 453 45.18 -21.14 52.91
C VAL A 453 46.14 -21.92 53.80
N THR A 454 47.44 -21.80 53.55
CA THR A 454 48.46 -22.24 54.50
C THR A 454 48.85 -21.09 55.43
N ILE A 455 48.77 -21.31 56.73
CA ILE A 455 49.20 -20.36 57.76
C ILE A 455 50.56 -20.82 58.28
N THR A 456 51.61 -20.01 58.06
CA THR A 456 52.97 -20.28 58.55
C THR A 456 53.23 -19.54 59.87
N PRO A 457 54.10 -20.06 60.76
CA PRO A 457 54.38 -19.41 62.04
C PRO A 457 54.92 -17.99 61.90
N ALA A 458 54.49 -17.10 62.79
CA ALA A 458 55.09 -15.78 62.93
C ALA A 458 56.45 -15.86 63.66
N PRO A 459 57.46 -15.05 63.31
CA PRO A 459 58.68 -14.99 64.09
C PRO A 459 58.42 -14.30 65.44
N LEU A 460 58.83 -14.94 66.55
CA LEU A 460 58.80 -14.35 67.89
C LEU A 460 60.21 -14.32 68.46
N ALA A 461 60.75 -13.12 68.66
CA ALA A 461 62.04 -12.94 69.30
C ALA A 461 61.89 -13.10 70.82
N ILE A 462 62.76 -13.93 71.42
CA ILE A 462 62.85 -14.18 72.85
C ILE A 462 64.25 -13.75 73.31
N GLN A 463 64.33 -12.76 74.20
CA GLN A 463 65.59 -12.30 74.79
C GLN A 463 65.62 -12.71 76.26
N ALA A 464 66.52 -13.61 76.63
CA ALA A 464 66.73 -13.95 78.04
C ALA A 464 67.31 -12.75 78.81
N ASP A 465 66.91 -12.58 80.06
CA ASP A 465 67.44 -11.52 80.93
C ASP A 465 68.73 -11.99 81.61
N PRO A 466 69.82 -11.18 81.65
CA PRO A 466 70.99 -11.48 82.48
C PRO A 466 70.64 -11.55 83.96
N GLN A 467 71.20 -12.53 84.67
CA GLN A 467 70.89 -12.79 86.09
C GLN A 467 72.15 -12.77 86.97
N TYR A 468 71.96 -12.66 88.28
CA TYR A 468 73.05 -12.58 89.26
C TYR A 468 72.68 -13.30 90.56
N LYS A 469 73.65 -13.98 91.18
CA LYS A 469 73.54 -14.49 92.57
C LYS A 469 74.89 -14.55 93.29
N VAL A 470 74.87 -14.63 94.61
CA VAL A 470 76.07 -14.92 95.42
C VAL A 470 76.23 -16.44 95.59
N PHE A 471 77.46 -16.91 95.77
CA PHE A 471 77.78 -18.31 96.00
C PHE A 471 76.96 -18.91 97.16
N ALA A 472 76.43 -20.11 96.93
CA ALA A 472 75.53 -20.86 97.82
C ALA A 472 74.14 -20.23 98.08
N GLU A 473 73.73 -19.21 97.31
CA GLU A 473 72.33 -18.80 97.22
C GLU A 473 71.55 -19.66 96.21
N ILE A 474 70.22 -19.73 96.40
CA ILE A 474 69.31 -20.33 95.43
C ILE A 474 69.33 -19.55 94.11
N ASP A 475 69.03 -20.21 93.00
CA ASP A 475 68.99 -19.53 91.70
C ASP A 475 67.85 -18.50 91.63
N PRO A 476 68.08 -17.34 91.00
CA PRO A 476 67.02 -16.39 90.70
C PRO A 476 66.08 -16.96 89.63
N LEU A 477 64.84 -16.46 89.61
CA LEU A 477 63.89 -16.78 88.55
C LEU A 477 64.44 -16.29 87.20
N LEU A 478 64.56 -17.18 86.22
CA LEU A 478 65.10 -16.85 84.90
C LEU A 478 64.04 -16.12 84.05
N GLY A 479 64.12 -14.79 84.03
CA GLY A 479 63.27 -13.91 83.23
C GLY A 479 63.64 -13.85 81.75
N TYR A 480 62.70 -13.36 80.94
CA TYR A 480 62.91 -13.02 79.53
C TYR A 480 61.90 -11.97 79.06
N SER A 481 62.25 -11.27 77.98
CA SER A 481 61.37 -10.37 77.24
C SER A 481 61.11 -10.90 75.83
N THR A 482 60.02 -10.45 75.19
CA THR A 482 59.62 -10.90 73.85
C THR A 482 59.23 -9.76 72.93
N SER A 483 59.47 -9.92 71.63
CA SER A 483 59.01 -8.99 70.58
C SER A 483 58.53 -9.75 69.35
N GLY A 484 57.39 -9.34 68.78
CA GLY A 484 56.77 -9.99 67.61
C GLY A 484 55.42 -10.68 67.86
N LEU A 485 54.81 -10.54 69.05
CA LEU A 485 53.42 -10.98 69.26
C LEU A 485 52.46 -10.18 68.36
N VAL A 486 51.50 -10.85 67.74
CA VAL A 486 50.53 -10.30 66.78
C VAL A 486 49.09 -10.51 67.26
N GLY A 487 48.14 -9.77 66.66
CA GLY A 487 46.71 -9.94 66.92
C GLY A 487 46.23 -9.75 68.38
N GLY A 488 47.04 -9.14 69.24
CA GLY A 488 46.74 -8.98 70.67
C GLY A 488 47.00 -10.22 71.53
N ASP A 489 47.76 -11.19 71.02
CA ASP A 489 48.16 -12.37 71.79
C ASP A 489 48.95 -12.01 73.05
N ARG A 490 48.69 -12.72 74.15
CA ARG A 490 49.39 -12.53 75.43
C ARG A 490 50.48 -13.57 75.62
N LEU A 491 51.53 -13.18 76.33
CA LEU A 491 52.72 -14.00 76.54
C LEU A 491 52.42 -15.35 77.21
N ASN A 492 51.60 -15.31 78.27
CA ASN A 492 51.21 -16.47 79.08
C ASN A 492 50.27 -17.46 78.33
N ASP A 493 49.62 -17.00 77.26
CA ASP A 493 48.78 -17.84 76.39
C ASP A 493 49.60 -18.40 75.20
N THR A 494 50.73 -17.76 74.88
CA THR A 494 51.55 -18.02 73.68
C THR A 494 52.75 -18.93 73.96
N LEU A 495 53.33 -18.86 75.15
CA LEU A 495 54.53 -19.62 75.54
C LEU A 495 54.28 -20.47 76.78
N SER A 496 54.87 -21.66 76.82
CA SER A 496 54.89 -22.52 78.00
C SER A 496 56.25 -23.19 78.17
N GLY A 497 56.54 -23.66 79.39
CA GLY A 497 57.88 -24.14 79.77
C GLY A 497 58.71 -23.06 80.46
N SER A 498 60.01 -23.30 80.62
CA SER A 498 60.94 -22.42 81.33
C SER A 498 62.32 -22.42 80.69
N LEU A 499 63.03 -21.28 80.84
CA LEU A 499 64.45 -21.21 80.54
C LEU A 499 65.25 -22.12 81.49
N THR A 500 66.43 -22.53 81.04
CA THR A 500 67.38 -23.33 81.83
C THR A 500 68.76 -22.69 81.79
N ARG A 501 69.51 -22.75 82.90
CA ARG A 501 70.93 -22.36 82.91
C ARG A 501 71.86 -23.56 82.79
N SER A 502 73.11 -23.32 82.42
CA SER A 502 74.20 -24.29 82.56
C SER A 502 74.43 -24.67 84.04
N VAL A 503 74.75 -25.94 84.27
CA VAL A 503 75.00 -26.51 85.61
C VAL A 503 76.33 -26.04 86.21
N GLY A 504 76.38 -25.97 87.55
CA GLY A 504 77.57 -25.62 88.34
C GLY A 504 77.33 -24.46 89.31
N GLU A 505 78.19 -24.34 90.32
CA GLU A 505 78.05 -23.38 91.43
C GLU A 505 79.31 -22.55 91.70
N ALA A 506 80.45 -22.86 91.08
CA ALA A 506 81.66 -22.04 91.23
C ALA A 506 81.44 -20.62 90.69
N SER A 507 82.18 -19.62 91.17
CA SER A 507 82.05 -18.26 90.67
C SER A 507 82.43 -18.16 89.19
N GLY A 508 81.57 -17.55 88.37
CA GLY A 508 81.68 -17.57 86.91
C GLY A 508 80.40 -17.12 86.20
N LEU A 509 80.38 -17.29 84.87
CA LEU A 509 79.22 -17.06 84.01
C LEU A 509 78.63 -18.41 83.55
N TYR A 510 77.31 -18.55 83.68
CA TYR A 510 76.57 -19.74 83.29
C TYR A 510 75.51 -19.35 82.25
N GLY A 511 75.60 -19.92 81.04
CA GLY A 511 74.71 -19.56 79.94
C GLY A 511 73.25 -19.89 80.26
N ILE A 512 72.35 -18.93 79.97
CA ILE A 512 70.90 -19.11 80.03
C ILE A 512 70.42 -19.48 78.61
N GLY A 513 69.90 -20.70 78.47
CA GLY A 513 69.37 -21.26 77.23
C GLY A 513 67.84 -21.38 77.24
N LEU A 514 67.25 -21.59 76.06
CA LEU A 514 65.80 -21.68 75.84
C LEU A 514 65.09 -22.72 76.73
N GLY A 515 65.78 -23.78 77.12
CA GLY A 515 65.25 -24.79 78.03
C GLY A 515 64.07 -25.54 77.43
N SER A 516 62.96 -25.58 78.17
CA SER A 516 61.70 -26.20 77.74
C SER A 516 60.71 -25.20 77.13
N LEU A 517 61.12 -23.94 76.93
CA LEU A 517 60.23 -22.88 76.45
C LEU A 517 59.84 -23.10 74.97
N VAL A 518 58.53 -23.24 74.72
CA VAL A 518 57.95 -23.55 73.40
C VAL A 518 56.74 -22.66 73.08
N SER A 519 56.43 -22.51 71.78
CA SER A 519 55.19 -21.86 71.34
C SER A 519 53.99 -22.80 71.51
N VAL A 520 53.04 -22.41 72.34
CA VAL A 520 51.76 -23.09 72.52
C VAL A 520 50.97 -23.03 71.21
N GLY A 521 50.54 -24.19 70.72
CA GLY A 521 49.83 -24.31 69.43
C GLY A 521 50.71 -24.13 68.18
N GLY A 522 52.02 -23.89 68.32
CA GLY A 522 52.93 -23.76 67.18
C GLY A 522 52.73 -22.51 66.32
N ASN A 523 52.02 -21.49 66.83
CA ASN A 523 51.71 -20.27 66.09
C ASN A 523 52.92 -19.37 65.83
N TYR A 524 53.97 -19.53 66.63
CA TYR A 524 55.19 -18.73 66.54
C TYR A 524 56.44 -19.61 66.40
N SER A 525 57.36 -19.19 65.51
CA SER A 525 58.72 -19.72 65.42
C SER A 525 59.62 -18.90 66.34
N LEU A 526 60.18 -19.54 67.36
CA LEU A 526 60.97 -18.86 68.39
C LEU A 526 62.40 -18.56 67.89
N ALA A 527 62.79 -17.30 67.95
CA ALA A 527 64.17 -16.84 67.73
C ALA A 527 64.75 -16.42 69.09
N PHE A 528 65.58 -17.30 69.68
CA PHE A 528 66.09 -17.11 71.05
C PHE A 528 67.49 -16.50 71.08
N THR A 529 67.64 -15.42 71.85
CA THR A 529 68.93 -14.80 72.18
C THR A 529 69.30 -15.12 73.64
N PRO A 530 70.43 -15.80 73.89
CA PRO A 530 70.84 -16.21 75.23
C PRO A 530 71.33 -15.05 76.09
N ALA A 531 71.39 -15.31 77.41
CA ALA A 531 72.01 -14.44 78.40
C ALA A 531 72.91 -15.28 79.34
N SER A 532 73.28 -14.75 80.51
CA SER A 532 74.06 -15.49 81.50
C SER A 532 73.66 -15.17 82.93
N LEU A 533 73.68 -16.19 83.79
CA LEU A 533 73.73 -16.03 85.25
C LEU A 533 75.19 -15.82 85.68
N ARG A 534 75.46 -14.74 86.40
CA ARG A 534 76.75 -14.49 87.04
C ARG A 534 76.71 -14.90 88.51
N ILE A 535 77.55 -15.88 88.89
CA ILE A 535 77.76 -16.27 90.29
C ILE A 535 79.04 -15.58 90.79
N VAL A 536 78.97 -14.89 91.94
CA VAL A 536 80.14 -14.28 92.59
C VAL A 536 80.51 -14.97 93.91
N PRO A 537 81.76 -14.85 94.41
CA PRO A 537 82.15 -15.41 95.70
C PRO A 537 81.34 -14.80 96.86
N ARG A 538 81.04 -15.63 97.87
CA ARG A 538 80.49 -15.14 99.15
C ARG A 538 81.63 -14.66 100.03
N VAL A 539 81.63 -13.38 100.40
CA VAL A 539 82.64 -12.81 101.31
C VAL A 539 82.41 -13.37 102.72
N GLN A 540 83.38 -14.11 103.26
CA GLN A 540 83.42 -14.49 104.66
C GLN A 540 84.42 -13.61 105.42
N SER A 541 83.95 -12.92 106.46
CA SER A 541 84.80 -12.22 107.42
C SER A 541 85.16 -13.14 108.58
N SER A 542 86.38 -13.69 108.57
CA SER A 542 87.01 -14.28 109.77
C SER A 542 87.79 -13.19 110.51
N GLY A 543 87.37 -12.84 111.73
CA GLY A 543 87.94 -11.72 112.48
C GLY A 543 89.03 -12.13 113.48
N ALA A 544 90.22 -11.56 113.32
CA ALA A 544 91.21 -11.22 114.35
C ALA A 544 92.33 -10.40 113.66
N GLY A 545 92.80 -9.24 114.13
CA GLY A 545 92.41 -8.44 115.29
C GLY A 545 93.63 -7.69 115.85
N VAL A 546 93.76 -6.39 115.56
CA VAL A 546 94.66 -5.45 116.26
C VAL A 546 94.03 -4.06 116.40
N ASP A 547 94.04 -3.58 117.64
CA ASP A 547 93.62 -2.28 118.19
C ASP A 547 94.51 -1.08 117.75
N ALA A 548 94.18 0.21 117.94
CA ALA A 548 92.95 0.92 118.35
C ALA A 548 93.12 2.46 118.17
N ALA A 549 92.06 3.22 118.52
CA ALA A 549 91.88 4.69 118.66
C ALA A 549 91.12 5.37 117.49
N SER A 550 89.78 5.31 117.49
CA SER A 550 88.82 6.34 118.01
C SER A 550 88.64 7.52 117.06
N VAL A 551 87.43 8.01 116.69
CA VAL A 551 86.10 8.09 117.33
C VAL A 551 85.01 7.84 116.24
N ALA A 552 84.22 6.77 116.32
CA ALA A 552 82.83 6.64 116.86
C ALA A 552 81.67 7.02 115.91
N GLY A 553 80.66 6.12 115.81
CA GLY A 553 79.41 6.34 115.05
C GLY A 553 78.75 5.07 114.49
N ALA A 554 78.11 4.26 115.35
CA ALA A 554 77.15 3.21 114.92
C ALA A 554 75.78 3.87 114.61
N GLU A 555 74.78 3.34 113.88
CA GLU A 555 74.43 2.00 113.35
C GLU A 555 73.75 2.16 111.94
N THR A 556 73.02 1.25 111.27
CA THR A 556 72.56 -0.16 111.50
C THR A 556 72.40 -0.88 110.12
N ALA A 557 71.95 -2.13 110.09
CA ALA A 557 71.41 -2.82 108.89
C ALA A 557 70.18 -3.68 109.26
N PRO A 558 69.40 -4.21 108.30
CA PRO A 558 68.74 -3.62 107.12
C PRO A 558 67.20 -3.63 107.32
N PRO A 559 66.33 -3.47 106.28
CA PRO A 559 65.86 -4.67 105.57
C PRO A 559 65.41 -4.48 104.09
N VAL A 560 65.14 -5.60 103.43
CA VAL A 560 64.37 -5.69 102.18
C VAL A 560 62.87 -5.75 102.49
N ALA A 561 62.06 -4.90 101.84
CA ALA A 561 60.63 -5.15 101.64
C ALA A 561 60.10 -4.31 100.46
N ALA A 562 59.33 -4.93 99.57
CA ALA A 562 58.49 -4.22 98.60
C ALA A 562 57.05 -4.14 99.12
N PHE A 563 56.31 -3.07 98.80
CA PHE A 563 54.90 -3.15 98.37
C PHE A 563 54.41 -1.78 97.81
N HIS A 564 53.76 -1.81 96.64
CA HIS A 564 52.58 -1.04 96.17
C HIS A 564 52.15 0.25 96.94
N ALA A 565 51.69 1.37 96.35
CA ALA A 565 50.95 1.60 95.10
C ALA A 565 50.62 3.10 94.86
N SER A 566 50.47 3.49 93.58
CA SER A 566 49.47 4.45 93.02
C SER A 566 49.64 4.44 91.48
N GLN A 567 48.66 4.31 90.58
CA GLN A 567 47.34 4.96 90.37
C GLN A 567 47.39 6.46 90.04
N GLN A 568 47.04 6.79 88.79
CA GLN A 568 46.68 8.11 88.22
C GLN A 568 47.73 9.24 88.38
N GLU A 569 47.96 10.15 87.42
CA GLU A 569 47.35 10.47 86.12
C GLU A 569 48.44 11.12 85.26
N ASP A 570 48.39 11.03 83.92
CA ASP A 570 48.43 12.26 83.11
C ASP A 570 48.05 11.99 81.65
N MET A 571 47.11 12.80 81.15
CA MET A 571 46.78 12.92 79.73
C MET A 571 47.64 14.01 79.08
N GLU A 572 47.51 14.17 77.75
CA GLU A 572 47.87 15.40 77.03
C GLU A 572 49.36 15.86 77.05
N ARG A 573 50.13 15.39 76.05
CA ARG A 573 50.49 16.20 74.86
C ARG A 573 51.67 15.60 74.09
N MET A 574 51.42 15.17 72.85
CA MET A 574 52.38 15.38 71.76
C MET A 574 51.64 15.56 70.43
N THR A 575 51.92 16.68 69.77
CA THR A 575 51.31 17.12 68.52
C THR A 575 51.92 16.43 67.30
N PRO A 576 51.14 16.04 66.27
CA PRO A 576 51.68 15.75 64.95
C PRO A 576 51.85 17.05 64.14
N GLN A 577 53.07 17.34 63.71
CA GLN A 577 53.38 18.43 62.79
C GLN A 577 53.40 17.93 61.33
N ARG A 578 52.84 18.75 60.42
CA ARG A 578 53.01 18.78 58.95
C ARG A 578 52.06 17.97 58.04
N ARG A 579 50.97 18.68 57.69
CA ARG A 579 50.48 19.02 56.33
C ARG A 579 50.39 17.92 55.24
N PRO A 580 49.20 17.69 54.66
CA PRO A 580 49.06 17.12 53.32
C PRO A 580 49.31 18.16 52.23
N LEU A 581 49.74 17.70 51.05
CA LEU A 581 49.86 18.49 49.83
C LEU A 581 48.56 18.36 49.02
N ALA A 582 47.82 19.46 48.84
CA ALA A 582 46.64 19.48 47.97
C ALA A 582 47.07 19.75 46.51
N ILE A 583 46.68 18.87 45.59
CA ILE A 583 46.70 19.14 44.15
C ILE A 583 45.26 19.31 43.67
N VAL A 584 45.07 20.33 42.83
CA VAL A 584 43.78 20.79 42.31
C VAL A 584 43.23 19.80 41.29
N LEU A 585 41.93 19.49 41.39
CA LEU A 585 41.12 19.03 40.27
C LEU A 585 40.17 20.17 39.87
N ILE A 586 40.22 20.53 38.60
CA ILE A 586 39.28 21.45 37.96
C ILE A 586 38.13 20.59 37.42
N ASP A 587 36.90 20.90 37.79
CA ASP A 587 35.70 20.33 37.19
C ASP A 587 34.79 21.47 36.74
N GLU A 588 34.86 21.80 35.44
CA GLU A 588 33.90 22.67 34.76
C GLU A 588 33.21 21.86 33.66
N GLY A 589 31.91 21.65 33.79
CA GLY A 589 31.14 20.82 32.85
C GLY A 589 29.62 20.88 33.02
N MET A 590 29.08 21.97 33.60
CA MET A 590 27.63 22.09 33.76
C MET A 590 26.89 22.28 32.43
N ARG A 591 25.82 21.49 32.26
CA ARG A 591 24.82 21.59 31.19
C ARG A 591 24.15 22.97 31.14
N LEU A 592 23.77 23.41 29.94
CA LEU A 592 22.73 24.40 29.71
C LEU A 592 21.43 23.73 29.16
N PRO A 593 20.24 24.35 29.33
CA PRO A 593 18.94 23.69 29.13
C PRO A 593 18.10 24.24 27.95
N ALA A 594 17.03 23.54 27.55
CA ALA A 594 15.65 24.09 27.32
C ALA A 594 14.71 23.17 26.50
N GLY A 595 13.40 23.24 26.81
CA GLY A 595 12.27 22.83 25.96
C GLY A 595 11.83 21.36 26.07
N LEU A 596 10.54 20.98 26.02
CA LEU A 596 9.25 21.70 25.95
C LEU A 596 8.22 20.84 26.72
N ALA A 597 7.55 21.38 27.74
CA ALA A 597 6.14 21.83 27.72
C ALA A 597 5.11 20.75 28.16
N PRO A 598 4.01 21.11 28.85
CA PRO A 598 3.27 20.16 29.70
C PRO A 598 1.90 19.73 29.15
N TYR A 599 1.45 18.53 29.55
CA TYR A 599 0.29 18.34 30.44
C TYR A 599 0.27 16.92 31.02
#